data_AF-A0A3C0JLF4-F1
#
_entry.id   AF-A0A3C0JLF4-F1
#
_cell.length_a   1.000
_cell.length_b   1.000
_cell.length_c   1.000
_cell.angle_alpha   90.00
_cell.angle_beta   90.00
_cell.angle_gamma   90.00
#
_symmetry.space_group_name_H-M   'P 1'
#
loop_
_entity.id
_entity.type
_entity.pdbx_description
1 polymer ?
#
loop_
_entity_poly.entity_id
_entity_poly.type
_entity_poly.pdbx_seq_one_letter_code
_entity_poly.pdbx_strand_id
1 'polypeptide(L)'
;MAQTRLTEMRLSSRGIAAVCKMVEEHLRPATMQQGVELPTNRAIYRYFRDLGDVAIDTLFLWMADHLAAKGPELDTDAWSAHARIVAHILESGTQPKDPAKDERLVTGLDLMDRFQLKPGPLIGQLLAQIEESQAIGDLTNRDDAFALASNTLGNKRFSNDKNETGDQPAGG
;
A
#
# COMPACT_ATOMS: atom_id res chain seq x y z
N MET A 1 -19.59 12.97 8.57
CA MET A 1 -19.91 14.39 8.29
C MET A 1 -19.95 14.70 6.79
N ALA A 2 -18.88 14.44 6.02
CA ALA A 2 -18.85 14.68 4.56
C ALA A 2 -19.98 13.95 3.80
N GLN A 3 -20.15 12.64 4.02
CA GLN A 3 -21.19 11.84 3.37
C GLN A 3 -22.61 12.41 3.52
N THR A 4 -22.97 12.82 4.74
CA THR A 4 -24.29 13.40 5.04
C THR A 4 -24.52 14.68 4.23
N ARG A 5 -23.56 15.61 4.25
CA ARG A 5 -23.65 16.89 3.53
C ARG A 5 -23.75 16.71 2.02
N LEU A 6 -22.93 15.82 1.46
CA LEU A 6 -22.94 15.58 0.01
C LEU A 6 -24.20 14.86 -0.45
N THR A 7 -24.78 13.99 0.39
CA THR A 7 -26.10 13.39 0.16
C THR A 7 -27.20 14.47 0.16
N GLU A 8 -27.18 15.40 1.12
CA GLU A 8 -28.13 16.53 1.18
C GLU A 8 -28.03 17.41 -0.09
N MET A 9 -26.83 17.59 -0.63
CA MET A 9 -26.57 18.30 -1.89
C MET A 9 -26.89 17.48 -3.15
N ARG A 10 -27.39 16.24 -3.01
CA ARG A 10 -27.79 15.35 -4.11
C ARG A 10 -26.65 14.99 -5.09
N LEU A 11 -25.42 14.84 -4.59
CA LEU A 11 -24.32 14.33 -5.40
C LEU A 11 -24.50 12.83 -5.74
N SER A 12 -23.84 12.39 -6.81
CA SER A 12 -23.82 10.97 -7.18
C SER A 12 -23.13 10.12 -6.10
N SER A 13 -23.56 8.87 -5.94
CA SER A 13 -22.93 7.93 -5.01
C SER A 13 -21.43 7.76 -5.26
N ARG A 14 -21.00 7.77 -6.54
CA ARG A 14 -19.59 7.73 -6.92
C ARG A 14 -18.82 8.95 -6.42
N GLY A 15 -19.38 10.14 -6.60
CA GLY A 15 -18.77 11.39 -6.10
C GLY A 15 -18.69 11.45 -4.58
N ILE A 16 -19.73 10.99 -3.89
CA ILE A 16 -19.74 10.91 -2.42
C ILE A 16 -18.64 9.95 -1.94
N ALA A 17 -18.55 8.75 -2.52
CA ALA A 17 -17.52 7.78 -2.16
C ALA A 17 -16.11 8.32 -2.42
N ALA A 18 -15.89 9.00 -3.55
CA ALA A 18 -14.62 9.62 -3.89
C ALA A 18 -14.20 10.65 -2.84
N VAL A 19 -15.06 11.62 -2.52
CA VAL A 19 -14.74 12.67 -1.54
C VAL A 19 -14.56 12.09 -0.13
N CYS A 20 -15.40 11.15 0.29
CA CYS A 20 -15.23 10.49 1.59
C CYS A 20 -13.87 9.80 1.70
N LYS A 21 -13.45 9.10 0.65
CA LYS A 21 -12.15 8.43 0.61
C LYS A 21 -10.98 9.42 0.62
N MET A 22 -11.08 10.52 -0.14
CA MET A 22 -10.07 11.59 -0.08
C MET A 22 -9.95 12.16 1.33
N VAL A 23 -11.07 12.43 2.01
CA VAL A 23 -11.06 12.94 3.39
C VAL A 23 -10.50 11.91 4.37
N GLU A 24 -10.76 10.62 4.18
CA GLU A 24 -10.18 9.57 5.02
C GLU A 24 -8.66 9.46 4.83
N GLU A 25 -8.18 9.58 3.59
CA GLU A 25 -6.81 9.26 3.21
C GLU A 25 -5.88 10.48 3.01
N HIS A 26 -6.37 11.72 3.17
CA HIS A 26 -5.59 12.93 2.86
C HIS A 26 -4.28 13.08 3.63
N LEU A 27 -4.15 12.49 4.83
CA LEU A 27 -2.88 12.52 5.59
C LEU A 27 -1.93 11.38 5.24
N ARG A 28 -2.38 10.39 4.45
CA ARG A 28 -1.57 9.23 4.10
C ARG A 28 -0.22 9.58 3.46
N PRO A 29 -0.09 10.57 2.55
CA PRO A 29 1.20 10.94 1.96
C PRO A 29 2.27 11.28 3.00
N ALA A 30 1.89 11.93 4.11
CA ALA A 30 2.81 12.29 5.19
C ALA A 30 3.42 11.08 5.92
N THR A 31 2.80 9.91 5.81
CA THR A 31 3.21 8.68 6.53
C THR A 31 3.97 7.68 5.66
N MET A 32 4.08 7.94 4.36
CA MET A 32 4.70 7.02 3.41
C MET A 32 6.24 6.97 3.50
N GLN A 33 6.83 7.93 4.20
CA GLN A 33 8.29 8.12 4.25
C GLN A 33 9.03 7.20 5.24
N GLN A 34 8.38 6.47 6.16
CA GLN A 34 8.98 5.40 7.01
C GLN A 34 10.49 5.53 7.41
N GLY A 35 10.98 6.73 7.75
CA GLY A 35 12.38 6.96 8.13
C GLY A 35 13.39 7.15 6.99
N VAL A 36 12.93 7.24 5.74
CA VAL A 36 13.69 7.61 4.54
C VAL A 36 13.17 8.92 3.95
N GLU A 37 13.97 9.58 3.09
CA GLU A 37 13.62 10.88 2.53
C GLU A 37 12.46 10.83 1.53
N LEU A 38 12.32 9.75 0.76
CA LEU A 38 11.28 9.60 -0.26
C LEU A 38 10.50 8.28 -0.08
N PRO A 39 9.19 8.25 -0.36
CA PRO A 39 8.42 7.01 -0.36
C PRO A 39 9.04 5.93 -1.26
N THR A 40 9.05 4.69 -0.75
CA THR A 40 9.54 3.53 -1.51
C THR A 40 8.55 3.16 -2.63
N ASN A 41 9.02 2.48 -3.68
CA ASN A 41 8.16 1.96 -4.75
C ASN A 41 7.02 1.09 -4.21
N ARG A 42 7.29 0.33 -3.14
CA ARG A 42 6.28 -0.47 -2.45
C ARG A 42 5.22 0.38 -1.76
N ALA A 43 5.61 1.45 -1.06
CA ALA A 43 4.67 2.38 -0.46
C ALA A 43 3.81 3.09 -1.53
N ILE A 44 4.42 3.49 -2.65
CA ILE A 44 3.74 4.12 -3.78
C ILE A 44 2.76 3.14 -4.45
N TYR A 45 3.17 1.89 -4.69
CA TYR A 45 2.29 0.86 -5.24
C TYR A 45 1.06 0.65 -4.36
N ARG A 46 1.25 0.49 -3.04
CA ARG A 46 0.14 0.39 -2.08
C ARG A 46 -0.73 1.65 -2.09
N TYR A 47 -0.13 2.82 -2.22
CA TYR A 47 -0.85 4.09 -2.31
C TYR A 47 -1.86 4.08 -3.45
N PHE A 48 -1.39 3.84 -4.68
CA PHE A 48 -2.24 3.81 -5.86
C PHE A 48 -3.23 2.64 -5.86
N ARG A 49 -2.82 1.45 -5.41
CA ARG A 49 -3.71 0.29 -5.29
C ARG A 49 -4.88 0.57 -4.36
N ASP A 50 -4.60 1.12 -3.18
CA ASP A 50 -5.62 1.30 -2.15
C ASP A 50 -6.52 2.50 -2.46
N LEU A 51 -5.98 3.59 -3.04
CA LEU A 51 -6.78 4.79 -3.35
C LEU A 51 -7.49 4.70 -4.71
N GLY A 52 -6.93 4.00 -5.69
CA GLY A 52 -7.50 3.88 -7.03
C GLY A 52 -7.64 5.25 -7.70
N ASP A 53 -8.82 5.51 -8.28
CA ASP A 53 -9.11 6.71 -9.07
C ASP A 53 -8.83 8.04 -8.35
N VAL A 54 -8.92 8.09 -7.01
CA VAL A 54 -8.74 9.33 -6.23
C VAL A 54 -7.31 9.53 -5.74
N ALA A 55 -6.36 8.69 -6.12
CA ALA A 55 -4.98 8.75 -5.62
C ALA A 55 -4.34 10.11 -5.92
N ILE A 56 -4.43 10.58 -7.16
CA ILE A 56 -3.84 11.86 -7.58
C ILE A 56 -4.55 13.02 -6.87
N ASP A 57 -5.88 13.01 -6.84
CA ASP A 57 -6.67 14.06 -6.18
C ASP A 57 -6.34 14.17 -4.68
N THR A 58 -6.05 13.05 -4.03
CA THR A 58 -5.67 13.01 -2.61
C THR A 58 -4.29 13.60 -2.36
N LEU A 59 -3.33 13.47 -3.28
CA LEU A 59 -2.02 14.15 -3.19
C LEU A 59 -2.19 15.67 -3.23
N PHE A 60 -3.03 16.17 -4.15
CA PHE A 60 -3.30 17.60 -4.24
C PHE A 60 -4.09 18.12 -3.04
N LEU A 61 -5.03 17.32 -2.51
CA LEU A 61 -5.74 17.67 -1.29
C LEU A 61 -4.77 17.80 -0.10
N TRP A 62 -3.83 16.88 0.05
CA TRP A 62 -2.79 16.95 1.07
C TRP A 62 -1.92 18.21 0.95
N MET A 63 -1.50 18.56 -0.27
CA MET A 63 -0.73 19.79 -0.53
C MET A 63 -1.54 21.05 -0.19
N ALA A 64 -2.82 21.08 -0.58
CA ALA A 64 -3.71 22.20 -0.29
C ALA A 64 -3.96 22.35 1.22
N ASP A 65 -4.13 21.24 1.94
CA ASP A 65 -4.27 21.22 3.40
C ASP A 65 -3.02 21.77 4.09
N HIS A 66 -1.83 21.36 3.66
CA HIS A 66 -0.57 21.90 4.17
C HIS A 66 -0.47 23.42 3.96
N LEU A 67 -0.75 23.91 2.74
CA LEU A 67 -0.72 25.35 2.44
C LEU A 67 -1.73 26.13 3.30
N ALA A 68 -2.94 25.59 3.45
CA ALA A 68 -3.99 26.23 4.26
C ALA A 68 -3.62 26.25 5.75
N ALA A 69 -3.01 25.17 6.26
CA ALA A 69 -2.59 25.05 7.65
C ALA A 69 -1.40 25.97 8.00
N LYS A 70 -0.47 26.17 7.07
CA LYS A 70 0.69 27.06 7.27
C LYS A 70 0.39 28.53 7.00
N GLY A 71 -0.42 28.83 5.98
CA GLY A 71 -0.80 30.19 5.64
C GLY A 71 0.42 31.12 5.51
N PRO A 72 0.43 32.30 6.17
CA PRO A 72 1.56 33.23 6.15
C PRO A 72 2.88 32.68 6.73
N GLU A 73 2.84 31.60 7.52
CA GLU A 73 4.01 30.97 8.16
C GLU A 73 4.63 29.87 7.28
N LEU A 74 4.29 29.82 6.00
CA LEU A 74 4.83 28.82 5.07
C LEU A 74 6.35 28.96 4.94
N ASP A 75 7.05 27.89 5.32
CA ASP A 75 8.46 27.73 5.01
C ASP A 75 8.61 27.18 3.58
N THR A 76 9.33 27.92 2.74
CA THR A 76 9.56 27.58 1.34
C THR A 76 10.41 26.34 1.16
N ASP A 77 11.32 26.05 2.09
CA ASP A 77 12.19 24.88 2.01
C ASP A 77 11.40 23.61 2.37
N ALA A 78 10.62 23.66 3.46
CA ALA A 78 9.67 22.61 3.78
C ALA A 78 8.67 22.38 2.64
N TRP A 79 8.12 23.44 2.02
CA TRP A 79 7.23 23.31 0.87
C TRP A 79 7.89 22.64 -0.33
N SER A 80 9.15 23.00 -0.64
CA SER A 80 9.93 22.36 -1.69
C SER A 80 10.10 20.86 -1.44
N ALA A 81 10.32 20.45 -0.19
CA ALA A 81 10.39 19.04 0.17
C ALA A 81 9.05 18.32 -0.04
N HIS A 82 7.92 18.94 0.33
CA HIS A 82 6.57 18.39 0.08
C HIS A 82 6.30 18.21 -1.42
N ALA A 83 6.64 19.22 -2.23
CA ALA A 83 6.51 19.15 -3.68
C ALA A 83 7.38 18.04 -4.29
N ARG A 84 8.60 17.83 -3.80
CA ARG A 84 9.49 16.73 -4.24
C ARG A 84 8.90 15.35 -3.95
N ILE A 85 8.28 15.17 -2.78
CA ILE A 85 7.59 13.91 -2.44
C ILE A 85 6.47 13.63 -3.44
N VAL A 86 5.60 14.63 -3.69
CA VAL A 86 4.47 14.47 -4.61
C VAL A 86 4.95 14.22 -6.03
N ALA A 87 5.97 14.94 -6.50
CA ALA A 87 6.58 14.71 -7.80
C ALA A 87 7.08 13.26 -7.93
N HIS A 88 7.80 12.75 -6.92
CA HIS A 88 8.30 11.37 -6.90
C HIS A 88 7.17 10.32 -6.91
N ILE A 89 6.10 10.54 -6.13
CA ILE A 89 4.93 9.65 -6.11
C ILE A 89 4.25 9.62 -7.48
N LEU A 90 4.05 10.77 -8.10
CA LEU A 90 3.44 10.88 -9.43
C LEU A 90 4.32 10.23 -10.49
N GLU A 91 5.60 10.57 -10.53
CA GLU A 91 6.55 10.04 -11.50
C GLU A 91 6.64 8.52 -11.42
N SER A 92 6.71 7.95 -10.21
CA SER A 92 6.84 6.50 -10.04
C SER A 92 5.50 5.76 -10.24
N GLY A 93 4.40 6.31 -9.74
CA GLY A 93 3.12 5.61 -9.66
C GLY A 93 2.20 5.78 -10.86
N THR A 94 2.50 6.72 -11.77
CA THR A 94 1.72 6.94 -13.01
C THR A 94 2.41 6.44 -14.26
N GLN A 95 3.56 5.78 -14.14
CA GLN A 95 4.22 5.13 -15.28
C GLN A 95 3.25 4.15 -15.96
N PRO A 96 3.27 4.06 -17.30
CA PRO A 96 2.52 3.05 -18.01
C PRO A 96 2.82 1.66 -17.44
N LYS A 97 1.77 0.90 -17.14
CA LYS A 97 1.93 -0.49 -16.73
C LYS A 97 2.57 -1.27 -17.87
N ASP A 98 3.66 -1.97 -17.56
CA ASP A 98 4.24 -2.93 -18.46
C ASP A 98 3.30 -4.16 -18.53
N PRO A 99 2.70 -4.46 -19.70
CA PRO A 99 1.80 -5.60 -19.84
C PRO A 99 2.45 -6.93 -19.44
N ALA A 100 3.78 -7.05 -19.61
CA ALA A 100 4.52 -8.24 -19.18
C ALA A 100 4.54 -8.40 -17.66
N LYS A 101 4.41 -7.32 -16.90
CA LYS A 101 4.32 -7.34 -15.43
C LYS A 101 2.91 -7.62 -14.91
N ASP A 102 1.88 -7.53 -15.75
CA ASP A 102 0.50 -7.84 -15.38
C ASP A 102 0.20 -9.35 -15.45
N GLU A 103 0.98 -10.13 -16.20
CA GLU A 103 0.82 -11.59 -16.23
C GLU A 103 1.31 -12.20 -14.91
N ARG A 104 0.40 -12.83 -14.15
CA ARG A 104 0.74 -13.45 -12.87
C ARG A 104 1.86 -14.47 -13.04
N LEU A 105 2.95 -14.29 -12.30
CA LEU A 105 4.04 -15.27 -12.27
C LEU A 105 3.54 -16.64 -11.79
N VAL A 106 2.75 -16.66 -10.71
CA VAL A 106 2.18 -17.89 -10.13
C VAL A 106 0.72 -17.69 -9.73
N THR A 107 -0.03 -18.78 -9.72
CA THR A 107 -1.44 -18.85 -9.32
C THR A 107 -1.60 -19.44 -7.92
N GLY A 108 -2.82 -19.37 -7.36
CA GLY A 108 -3.12 -20.04 -6.10
C GLY A 108 -2.97 -21.57 -6.19
N LEU A 109 -3.29 -22.16 -7.35
CA LEU A 109 -3.12 -23.59 -7.60
C LEU A 109 -1.63 -23.96 -7.59
N ASP A 110 -0.78 -23.18 -8.26
CA ASP A 110 0.68 -23.38 -8.24
C ASP A 110 1.24 -23.40 -6.81
N LEU A 111 0.79 -22.47 -5.95
CA LEU A 111 1.22 -22.41 -4.55
C LEU A 111 0.72 -23.60 -3.73
N MET A 112 -0.52 -24.05 -3.94
CA MET A 112 -1.06 -25.23 -3.27
C MET A 112 -0.29 -26.49 -3.64
N ASP A 113 -0.03 -26.70 -4.93
CA ASP A 113 0.67 -27.87 -5.43
C ASP A 113 2.14 -27.88 -4.96
N ARG A 114 2.83 -26.74 -5.04
CA ARG A 114 4.24 -26.62 -4.67
C ARG A 114 4.49 -26.82 -3.17
N PHE A 115 3.64 -26.23 -2.33
CA PHE A 115 3.83 -26.20 -0.87
C PHE A 115 2.87 -27.09 -0.09
N GLN A 116 2.04 -27.87 -0.78
CA GLN A 116 1.04 -28.77 -0.20
C GLN A 116 0.07 -28.03 0.76
N LEU A 117 -0.31 -26.81 0.36
CA LEU A 117 -1.20 -25.96 1.16
C LEU A 117 -2.66 -26.31 0.90
N LYS A 118 -3.49 -26.27 1.95
CA LYS A 118 -4.95 -26.32 1.80
C LYS A 118 -5.49 -24.95 1.35
N PRO A 119 -6.62 -24.92 0.63
CA PRO A 119 -7.31 -23.68 0.30
C PRO A 119 -7.56 -22.81 1.55
N GLY A 120 -7.23 -21.52 1.49
CA GLY A 120 -7.47 -20.61 2.59
C GLY A 120 -6.82 -19.22 2.45
N PRO A 121 -7.03 -18.33 3.44
CA PRO A 121 -6.58 -16.93 3.39
C PRO A 121 -5.06 -16.76 3.22
N LEU A 122 -4.28 -17.74 3.68
CA LEU A 122 -2.83 -17.75 3.53
C LEU A 122 -2.40 -17.67 2.07
N ILE A 123 -3.09 -18.35 1.16
CA ILE A 123 -2.77 -18.33 -0.27
C ILE A 123 -2.97 -16.92 -0.84
N GLY A 124 -4.08 -16.28 -0.48
CA GLY A 124 -4.35 -14.89 -0.89
C GLY A 124 -3.29 -13.92 -0.37
N GLN A 125 -2.80 -14.12 0.86
CA GLN A 125 -1.72 -13.30 1.41
C GLN A 125 -0.38 -13.52 0.69
N LEU A 126 -0.05 -14.76 0.32
CA LEU A 126 1.15 -15.06 -0.47
C LEU A 126 1.05 -14.44 -1.87
N LEU A 127 -0.09 -14.61 -2.55
CA LEU A 127 -0.33 -14.01 -3.86
C LEU A 127 -0.23 -12.49 -3.80
N ALA A 128 -0.84 -11.84 -2.80
CA ALA A 128 -0.76 -10.39 -2.66
C ALA A 128 0.68 -9.88 -2.47
N GLN A 129 1.53 -10.61 -1.74
CA GLN A 129 2.94 -10.26 -1.58
C GLN A 129 3.75 -10.46 -2.87
N ILE A 130 3.46 -11.52 -3.61
CA ILE A 130 4.10 -11.81 -4.90
C ILE A 130 3.68 -10.76 -5.93
N GLU A 131 2.37 -10.50 -6.07
CA GLU A 131 1.83 -9.50 -6.99
C GLU A 131 2.39 -8.10 -6.68
N GLU A 132 2.50 -7.73 -5.40
CA GLU A 132 3.14 -6.46 -5.00
C GLU A 132 4.63 -6.41 -5.39
N SER A 133 5.39 -7.47 -5.14
CA SER A 133 6.82 -7.52 -5.45
C SER A 133 7.07 -7.56 -6.96
N GLN A 134 6.19 -8.23 -7.72
CA GLN A 134 6.19 -8.24 -9.18
C GLN A 134 5.88 -6.85 -9.74
N ALA A 135 4.84 -6.18 -9.23
CA ALA A 135 4.43 -4.87 -9.73
C ALA A 135 5.52 -3.80 -9.60
N ILE A 136 6.35 -3.88 -8.54
CA ILE A 136 7.49 -2.97 -8.34
C ILE A 136 8.78 -3.44 -9.03
N GLY A 137 8.77 -4.60 -9.68
CA GLY A 137 9.90 -5.15 -10.44
C GLY A 137 10.92 -5.94 -9.61
N ASP A 138 10.65 -6.21 -8.33
CA ASP A 138 11.52 -7.03 -7.47
C ASP A 138 11.46 -8.52 -7.88
N LEU A 139 10.39 -8.94 -8.55
CA LEU A 139 10.21 -10.30 -9.07
C LEU A 139 9.97 -10.28 -10.58
N THR A 140 10.65 -11.16 -11.30
CA THR A 140 10.54 -11.25 -12.77
C THR A 140 10.23 -12.67 -13.27
N ASN A 141 10.31 -13.68 -12.41
CA ASN A 141 10.13 -15.07 -12.81
C ASN A 141 9.49 -15.91 -11.69
N ARG A 142 9.06 -17.12 -12.07
CA ARG A 142 8.36 -18.07 -11.20
C ARG A 142 9.20 -18.56 -10.03
N ASP A 143 10.49 -18.76 -10.24
CA ASP A 143 11.38 -19.31 -9.20
C ASP A 143 11.55 -18.30 -8.07
N ASP A 144 11.73 -17.01 -8.39
CA ASP A 144 11.80 -15.94 -7.40
C ASP A 144 10.47 -15.80 -6.63
N ALA A 145 9.33 -15.96 -7.31
CA ALA A 145 8.02 -15.93 -6.67
C ALA A 145 7.84 -17.09 -5.66
N PHE A 146 8.28 -18.30 -6.01
CA PHE A 146 8.29 -19.42 -5.07
C PHE A 146 9.28 -19.24 -3.92
N ALA A 147 10.46 -18.66 -4.18
CA ALA A 147 11.43 -18.36 -3.14
C ALA A 147 10.86 -17.35 -2.12
N LEU A 148 10.21 -16.29 -2.60
CA LEU A 148 9.51 -15.34 -1.72
C LEU A 148 8.42 -16.03 -0.89
N ALA A 149 7.58 -16.85 -1.52
CA ALA A 149 6.53 -17.59 -0.81
C ALA A 149 7.10 -18.51 0.28
N SER A 150 8.19 -19.22 -0.02
CA SER A 150 8.88 -20.10 0.92
C SER A 150 9.41 -19.33 2.13
N ASN A 151 10.07 -18.20 1.90
CA ASN A 151 10.58 -17.33 2.97
C ASN A 151 9.44 -16.80 3.86
N THR A 152 8.33 -16.37 3.26
CA THR A 152 7.15 -15.90 4.02
C THR A 152 6.54 -17.00 4.87
N LEU A 153 6.44 -18.23 4.36
CA LEU A 153 5.96 -19.39 5.11
C LEU A 153 6.89 -19.73 6.28
N GLY A 154 8.20 -19.70 6.06
CA GLY A 154 9.21 -19.91 7.11
C GLY A 154 9.06 -18.90 8.24
N ASN A 155 9.05 -17.61 7.92
CA ASN A 155 8.92 -16.54 8.91
C ASN A 155 7.63 -16.63 9.74
N LYS A 156 6.52 -17.03 9.13
CA LYS A 156 5.26 -17.23 9.87
C LYS A 156 5.33 -18.41 10.84
N ARG A 157 5.98 -19.51 10.45
CA ARG A 157 6.15 -20.67 11.33
C ARG A 157 6.97 -20.31 12.57
N PHE A 158 8.05 -19.55 12.40
CA PHE A 158 8.87 -19.05 13.51
C PHE A 158 8.14 -18.05 14.42
N SER A 159 7.26 -17.20 13.88
CA SER A 159 6.44 -16.29 14.68
C SER A 159 5.36 -17.01 15.49
N ASN A 160 4.87 -18.15 15.01
CA ASN A 160 3.87 -18.96 15.72
C ASN A 160 4.51 -19.74 16.89
N ASP A 161 5.72 -20.31 16.69
CA ASP A 161 6.44 -21.05 17.74
C ASP A 161 6.84 -20.17 18.93
N LYS A 162 7.16 -18.88 18.72
CA LYS A 162 7.49 -17.95 19.82
C LYS A 162 6.31 -17.58 20.71
N ASN A 163 5.07 -17.73 20.23
CA ASN A 163 3.87 -17.48 21.02
C ASN A 163 3.47 -18.68 21.90
N GLU A 164 4.05 -19.87 21.69
CA GLU A 164 3.72 -21.09 22.45
C GLU A 164 4.69 -21.37 23.61
N THR A 165 5.87 -20.75 23.64
CA THR A 165 6.86 -20.94 24.72
C THR A 165 6.76 -19.93 25.88
N GLY A 166 5.67 -19.18 25.96
CA GLY A 166 5.48 -18.08 26.93
C GLY A 166 4.52 -18.37 28.08
N ASP A 167 4.48 -19.58 28.62
CA ASP A 167 3.83 -19.83 29.93
C ASP A 167 4.54 -20.96 30.69
N GLN A 168 5.52 -20.59 31.50
CA GLN A 168 5.97 -21.40 32.63
C GLN A 168 5.47 -20.70 33.90
N PRO A 169 4.65 -21.36 34.73
CA PRO A 169 4.22 -20.76 35.98
C PRO A 169 5.42 -20.71 36.93
N ALA A 170 5.79 -19.51 37.35
CA ALA A 170 6.69 -19.32 38.48
C ALA A 170 5.98 -19.80 39.75
N GLY A 171 6.23 -21.06 40.10
CA GLY A 171 6.05 -21.56 41.46
C GLY A 171 7.21 -21.11 42.35
N GLY A 172 6.89 -20.58 43.53
CA GLY A 172 7.84 -20.17 44.55
C GLY A 172 7.23 -19.15 45.50
#